data_AF-A0A7L1D8Q8-F1
#
_entry.id   AF-A0A7L1D8Q8-F1
#
_cell.length_a   1.000
_cell.length_b   1.000
_cell.length_c   1.000
_cell.angle_alpha   90.00
_cell.angle_beta   90.00
_cell.angle_gamma   90.00
#
_symmetry.space_group_name_H-M   'P 1'
#
loop_
_entity.id
_entity.type
_entity.pdbx_description
1 polymer ?
#
loop_
_entity_poly.entity_id
_entity_poly.type
_entity_poly.pdbx_seq_one_letter_code
_entity_poly.pdbx_strand_id
1 'polypeptide(L)'
;AALPGPAPADWAQAPLDPAVRAVLVGFDEHFSYAKLCQALRYLLRSPDCLLVGTNRDHRLPLEGGAAIPTGCLVKAVETAAQREAFIVGKPNRFMLDCVAAEFPLDPARTIMVGDRLDTDILLGTSCGLTTLLTLTGVTALDEVWGHRDSGCPARHRLVPDYYVESIADLLPALGE
;
A
#
# COMPACT_ATOMS: atom_id res chain seq x y z
N ALA A 1 -34.47 -10.51 5.34
CA ALA A 1 -34.00 -9.39 6.18
C ALA A 1 -33.07 -9.97 7.23
N ALA A 2 -31.82 -9.51 7.31
CA ALA A 2 -30.91 -9.93 8.37
C ALA A 2 -31.45 -9.45 9.72
N LEU A 3 -31.34 -10.28 10.76
CA LEU A 3 -31.66 -9.91 12.15
C LEU A 3 -30.91 -8.62 12.53
N PRO A 4 -31.48 -7.74 13.38
CA PRO A 4 -30.76 -6.55 13.80
C PRO A 4 -29.50 -6.99 14.54
N GLY A 5 -28.34 -6.67 13.95
CA GLY A 5 -27.06 -6.80 14.63
C GLY A 5 -26.98 -5.86 15.83
N PRO A 6 -25.97 -6.03 16.71
CA PRO A 6 -25.75 -5.15 17.85
C PRO A 6 -25.70 -3.67 17.42
N ALA A 7 -26.33 -2.82 18.22
CA ALA A 7 -26.36 -1.39 17.99
C ALA A 7 -24.96 -0.77 18.19
N PRO A 8 -24.66 0.40 17.60
CA PRO A 8 -23.39 1.09 17.84
C PRO A 8 -23.03 1.29 19.32
N ALA A 9 -24.04 1.46 20.18
CA ALA A 9 -23.86 1.59 21.63
C ALA A 9 -23.29 0.33 22.29
N ASP A 10 -23.63 -0.86 21.78
CA ASP A 10 -23.17 -2.14 22.32
C ASP A 10 -21.65 -2.29 22.12
N TRP A 11 -21.14 -1.79 20.99
CA TRP A 11 -19.70 -1.79 20.70
C TRP A 11 -18.91 -0.78 21.52
N ALA A 12 -19.56 0.27 22.02
CA ALA A 12 -18.92 1.31 22.83
C ALA A 12 -18.58 0.85 24.26
N GLN A 13 -19.26 -0.19 24.75
CA GLN A 13 -19.17 -0.62 26.16
C GLN A 13 -18.25 -1.83 26.40
N ALA A 14 -17.84 -2.55 25.34
CA ALA A 14 -16.95 -3.70 25.50
C ALA A 14 -15.59 -3.30 26.11
N PRO A 15 -15.02 -4.04 27.08
CA PRO A 15 -13.74 -3.67 27.68
C PRO A 15 -12.62 -3.65 26.64
N LEU A 16 -11.72 -2.67 26.73
CA LEU A 16 -10.53 -2.56 25.88
C LEU A 16 -9.32 -3.08 26.66
N ASP A 17 -8.45 -3.82 25.99
CA ASP A 17 -7.19 -4.25 26.58
C ASP A 17 -6.26 -3.03 26.77
N PRO A 18 -5.88 -2.67 28.02
CA PRO A 18 -5.02 -1.54 28.30
C PRO A 18 -3.59 -1.72 27.79
N ALA A 19 -3.15 -2.91 27.36
CA ALA A 19 -1.83 -3.15 26.80
C ALA A 19 -1.73 -2.78 25.31
N VAL A 20 -2.86 -2.68 24.59
CA VAL A 20 -2.85 -2.32 23.17
C VAL A 20 -2.27 -0.92 22.95
N ARG A 21 -1.30 -0.80 22.04
CA ARG A 21 -0.60 0.46 21.68
C ARG A 21 -0.65 0.79 20.20
N ALA A 22 -1.21 -0.08 19.36
CA ALA A 22 -1.29 0.14 17.93
C ALA A 22 -2.52 -0.55 17.34
N VAL A 23 -3.03 0.02 16.26
CA VAL A 23 -3.98 -0.59 15.33
C VAL A 23 -3.24 -0.76 14.00
N LEU A 24 -3.08 -2.02 13.58
CA LEU A 24 -2.52 -2.38 12.28
C LEU A 24 -3.66 -2.77 11.34
N VAL A 25 -3.75 -2.10 10.20
CA VAL A 25 -4.71 -2.37 9.14
C VAL A 25 -4.01 -3.08 8.00
N GLY A 26 -4.29 -4.38 7.86
CA GLY A 26 -3.85 -5.21 6.75
C GLY A 26 -5.01 -5.61 5.85
N PHE A 27 -4.74 -6.52 4.92
CA PHE A 27 -5.79 -7.20 4.17
C PHE A 27 -6.59 -8.09 5.13
N ASP A 28 -7.90 -7.87 5.21
CA ASP A 28 -8.80 -8.59 6.11
C ASP A 28 -10.12 -8.87 5.39
N GLU A 29 -10.26 -10.09 4.89
CA GLU A 29 -11.49 -10.57 4.22
C GLU A 29 -12.71 -10.57 5.15
N HIS A 30 -12.47 -10.55 6.46
CA HIS A 30 -13.49 -10.52 7.50
C HIS A 30 -13.56 -9.15 8.17
N PHE A 31 -13.20 -8.09 7.44
CA PHE A 31 -13.38 -6.72 7.88
C PHE A 31 -14.86 -6.49 8.19
N SER A 32 -15.15 -5.94 9.36
CA SER A 32 -16.51 -5.76 9.84
C SER A 32 -16.66 -4.44 10.58
N TYR A 33 -17.90 -3.99 10.67
CA TYR A 33 -18.25 -2.81 11.47
C TYR A 33 -17.78 -2.95 12.93
N ALA A 34 -17.88 -4.15 13.50
CA ALA A 34 -17.39 -4.48 14.84
C ALA A 34 -15.89 -4.19 15.00
N LYS A 35 -15.06 -4.69 14.07
CA LYS A 35 -13.62 -4.44 14.06
C LYS A 35 -13.30 -2.95 13.87
N LEU A 36 -14.03 -2.27 12.98
CA LEU A 36 -13.86 -0.83 12.77
C LEU A 36 -14.19 -0.01 14.02
N CYS A 37 -15.29 -0.32 14.71
CA CYS A 37 -15.62 0.30 15.99
C CYS A 37 -14.55 0.03 17.05
N GLN A 38 -14.04 -1.20 17.14
CA GLN A 38 -12.98 -1.55 18.10
C GLN A 38 -11.67 -0.79 17.80
N ALA A 39 -11.26 -0.72 16.52
CA ALA A 39 -10.11 0.05 16.07
C ALA A 39 -10.26 1.53 16.44
N LEU A 40 -11.41 2.13 16.11
CA LEU A 40 -11.70 3.53 16.46
C LEU A 40 -11.57 3.77 17.97
N ARG A 41 -12.12 2.86 18.79
CA ARG A 41 -12.07 3.00 20.26
C ARG A 41 -10.64 2.94 20.80
N TYR A 42 -9.78 2.07 20.27
CA TYR A 42 -8.36 2.06 20.63
C TYR A 42 -7.65 3.36 20.22
N LEU A 43 -7.97 3.91 19.06
CA LEU A 43 -7.35 5.12 18.51
C LEU A 43 -7.81 6.39 19.23
N LEU A 44 -9.04 6.44 19.74
CA LEU A 44 -9.59 7.56 20.52
C LEU A 44 -9.15 7.52 21.99
N ARG A 45 -8.88 6.33 22.54
CA ARG A 45 -8.47 6.16 23.93
C ARG A 45 -7.15 6.89 24.25
N SER A 46 -6.20 6.86 23.32
CA SER A 46 -4.91 7.50 23.50
C SER A 46 -4.38 8.03 22.16
N PRO A 47 -3.89 9.28 22.11
CA PRO A 47 -3.21 9.81 20.92
C PRO A 47 -1.94 9.02 20.57
N ASP A 48 -1.31 8.37 21.56
CA ASP A 48 -0.09 7.57 21.39
C ASP A 48 -0.37 6.18 20.79
N CYS A 49 -1.64 5.78 20.68
CA CYS A 49 -2.00 4.55 20.00
C CYS A 49 -1.71 4.71 18.51
N LEU A 50 -0.75 3.96 17.97
CA LEU A 50 -0.33 4.08 16.58
C LEU A 50 -1.43 3.60 15.62
N LEU A 51 -1.59 4.29 14.49
CA LEU A 51 -2.37 3.79 13.36
C LEU A 51 -1.40 3.44 12.23
N VAL A 52 -1.36 2.17 11.85
CA VAL A 52 -0.43 1.65 10.86
C VAL A 52 -1.21 0.91 9.78
N GLY A 53 -0.87 1.12 8.52
CA GLY A 53 -1.42 0.39 7.38
C GLY A 53 -0.33 -0.40 6.66
N THR A 54 -0.62 -1.61 6.20
CA THR A 54 0.39 -2.41 5.47
C THR A 54 0.65 -1.84 4.08
N ASN A 55 -0.38 -1.43 3.34
CA ASN A 55 -0.29 -0.74 2.05
C ASN A 55 -1.55 0.12 1.80
N ARG A 56 -1.53 0.95 0.75
CA ARG A 56 -2.65 1.80 0.30
C ARG A 56 -3.15 1.38 -1.08
N ASP A 57 -3.11 0.09 -1.38
CA ASP A 57 -3.54 -0.37 -2.68
C ASP A 57 -5.03 -0.07 -2.92
N HIS A 58 -5.33 0.48 -4.09
CA HIS A 58 -6.70 0.85 -4.48
C HIS A 58 -7.31 -0.15 -5.47
N ARG A 59 -6.56 -1.18 -5.86
CA ARG A 59 -7.01 -2.32 -6.67
C ARG A 59 -6.41 -3.61 -6.12
N LEU A 60 -7.19 -4.67 -6.16
CA LEU A 60 -6.76 -6.04 -5.92
C LEU A 60 -7.36 -6.92 -7.02
N PRO A 61 -6.66 -7.05 -8.18
CA PRO A 61 -7.12 -7.89 -9.28
C PRO A 61 -7.08 -9.37 -8.89
N LEU A 62 -8.08 -10.14 -9.31
CA LEU A 62 -8.19 -11.58 -9.11
C LEU A 62 -8.59 -12.24 -10.45
N GLU A 63 -8.32 -13.54 -10.59
CA GLU A 63 -8.86 -14.30 -11.73
C GLU A 63 -10.39 -14.23 -11.71
N GLY A 64 -10.98 -13.67 -12.77
CA GLY A 64 -12.43 -13.52 -12.90
C GLY A 64 -13.05 -12.32 -12.18
N GLY A 65 -12.26 -11.40 -11.59
CA GLY A 65 -12.81 -10.19 -10.98
C GLY A 65 -11.83 -9.33 -10.19
N ALA A 66 -12.36 -8.62 -9.19
CA ALA A 66 -11.56 -7.81 -8.26
C ALA A 66 -12.13 -7.94 -6.84
N ALA A 67 -11.26 -7.83 -5.85
CA ALA A 67 -11.64 -7.78 -4.44
C ALA A 67 -11.39 -6.40 -3.83
N ILE A 68 -11.91 -6.19 -2.62
CA ILE A 68 -11.65 -4.98 -1.85
C ILE A 68 -10.18 -4.98 -1.41
N PRO A 69 -9.38 -3.99 -1.80
CA PRO A 69 -7.97 -3.91 -1.43
C PRO A 69 -7.80 -3.32 -0.03
N THR A 70 -6.61 -3.52 0.56
CA THR A 70 -6.28 -2.99 1.90
C THR A 70 -6.46 -1.48 2.00
N GLY A 71 -6.20 -0.72 0.93
CA GLY A 71 -6.36 0.74 0.94
C GLY A 71 -7.78 1.20 1.26
N CYS A 72 -8.81 0.42 0.89
CA CYS A 72 -10.19 0.71 1.29
C CYS A 72 -10.38 0.56 2.80
N LEU A 73 -9.79 -0.48 3.40
CA LEU A 73 -9.89 -0.75 4.84
C LEU A 73 -9.13 0.31 5.64
N VAL A 74 -7.92 0.66 5.19
CA VAL A 74 -7.13 1.77 5.74
C VAL A 74 -7.95 3.05 5.71
N LYS A 75 -8.55 3.38 4.56
CA LYS A 75 -9.31 4.62 4.42
C LYS A 75 -10.54 4.67 5.33
N ALA A 76 -11.22 3.54 5.55
CA ALA A 76 -12.33 3.44 6.48
C ALA A 76 -11.89 3.77 7.92
N VAL A 77 -10.77 3.19 8.37
CA VAL A 77 -10.22 3.46 9.71
C VAL A 77 -9.72 4.91 9.84
N GLU A 78 -8.98 5.41 8.84
CA GLU A 78 -8.49 6.80 8.82
C GLU A 78 -9.64 7.82 8.90
N THR A 79 -10.70 7.58 8.13
CA THR A 79 -11.87 8.46 8.10
C THR A 79 -12.59 8.45 9.45
N ALA A 80 -12.79 7.26 10.03
CA ALA A 80 -13.45 7.14 11.32
C ALA A 80 -12.63 7.77 12.46
N ALA A 81 -11.32 7.58 12.46
CA ALA A 81 -10.42 8.08 13.49
C ALA A 81 -9.98 9.53 13.29
N GLN A 82 -10.24 10.11 12.11
CA GLN A 82 -9.68 11.40 11.66
C GLN A 82 -8.15 11.49 11.83
N ARG A 83 -7.47 10.38 11.54
CA ARG A 83 -6.03 10.21 11.66
C ARG A 83 -5.50 9.54 10.40
N GLU A 84 -4.34 9.99 9.93
CA GLU A 84 -3.66 9.29 8.84
C GLU A 84 -2.86 8.10 9.37
N ALA A 85 -2.92 6.99 8.64
CA ALA A 85 -2.12 5.81 8.96
C ALA A 85 -0.67 6.00 8.49
N PHE A 86 0.28 5.58 9.32
CA PHE A 86 1.64 5.35 8.84
C PHE A 86 1.64 4.10 7.94
N ILE A 87 2.02 4.26 6.67
CA ILE A 87 2.03 3.15 5.71
C ILE A 87 3.42 2.53 5.67
N VAL A 88 3.48 1.23 5.95
CA VAL A 88 4.74 0.47 6.02
C VAL A 88 5.23 0.08 4.62
N GLY A 89 4.31 -0.36 3.76
CA GLY A 89 4.62 -0.82 2.42
C GLY A 89 5.00 0.28 1.44
N LYS A 90 5.24 -0.12 0.20
CA LYS A 90 5.49 0.79 -0.94
C LYS A 90 4.42 1.88 -1.02
N PRO A 91 4.79 3.15 -1.30
CA PRO A 91 6.12 3.62 -1.73
C PRO A 91 7.07 4.00 -0.57
N ASN A 92 6.79 3.59 0.67
CA ASN A 92 7.63 3.95 1.82
C ASN A 92 9.01 3.28 1.74
N ARG A 93 10.07 4.08 1.92
CA ARG A 93 11.47 3.64 1.96
C ARG A 93 11.73 2.55 3.00
N PHE A 94 10.94 2.51 4.07
CA PHE A 94 11.03 1.48 5.12
C PHE A 94 11.12 0.05 4.55
N MET A 95 10.40 -0.25 3.46
CA MET A 95 10.49 -1.54 2.78
C MET A 95 11.91 -1.85 2.27
N LEU A 96 12.57 -0.89 1.63
CA LEU A 96 13.93 -1.07 1.14
C LEU A 96 14.93 -1.14 2.30
N ASP A 97 14.74 -0.34 3.34
CA ASP A 97 15.61 -0.37 4.52
C ASP A 97 15.55 -1.75 5.21
N CYS A 98 14.37 -2.38 5.28
CA CYS A 98 14.24 -3.76 5.77
C CYS A 98 14.99 -4.76 4.90
N VAL A 99 14.90 -4.65 3.57
CA VAL A 99 15.64 -5.54 2.65
C VAL A 99 17.15 -5.31 2.77
N ALA A 100 17.59 -4.06 2.84
CA ALA A 100 19.00 -3.68 2.94
C ALA A 100 19.66 -4.10 4.27
N ALA A 101 18.86 -4.21 5.34
CA ALA A 101 19.32 -4.70 6.63
C ALA A 101 19.74 -6.19 6.59
N GLU A 102 19.05 -6.99 5.77
CA GLU A 102 19.34 -8.42 5.58
C GLU A 102 20.31 -8.66 4.42
N PHE A 103 20.19 -7.87 3.35
CA PHE A 103 20.97 -8.00 2.12
C PHE A 103 21.58 -6.65 1.74
N PRO A 104 22.86 -6.41 2.07
CA PRO A 104 23.54 -5.17 1.69
C PRO A 104 23.44 -4.95 0.18
N LEU A 105 22.83 -3.84 -0.21
CA LEU A 105 22.59 -3.48 -1.60
C LEU A 105 23.12 -2.08 -1.89
N ASP A 106 23.64 -1.89 -3.10
CA ASP A 106 24.00 -0.58 -3.64
C ASP A 106 22.83 -0.08 -4.50
N PRO A 107 22.11 0.99 -4.09
CA PRO A 107 20.98 1.51 -4.85
C PRO A 107 21.33 1.85 -6.30
N ALA A 108 22.53 2.36 -6.57
CA ALA A 108 22.98 2.73 -7.91
C ALA A 108 23.19 1.52 -8.84
N ARG A 109 23.23 0.31 -8.27
CA ARG A 109 23.39 -0.97 -8.98
C ARG A 109 22.19 -1.90 -8.81
N THR A 110 21.09 -1.40 -8.27
CA THR A 110 19.89 -2.18 -7.99
C THR A 110 18.72 -1.64 -8.80
N ILE A 111 17.92 -2.55 -9.37
CA ILE A 111 16.75 -2.23 -10.17
C ILE A 111 15.46 -2.61 -9.42
N MET A 112 14.52 -1.67 -9.33
CA MET A 112 13.16 -1.92 -8.86
C MET A 112 12.28 -2.29 -10.05
N VAL A 113 11.85 -3.55 -10.08
CA VAL A 113 10.91 -4.06 -11.09
C VAL A 113 9.51 -4.14 -10.48
N GLY A 114 8.52 -3.55 -11.13
CA GLY A 114 7.13 -3.59 -10.66
C GLY A 114 6.14 -3.15 -11.71
N ASP A 115 4.86 -3.27 -11.41
CA ASP A 115 3.77 -3.06 -12.37
C ASP A 115 2.95 -1.79 -12.09
N ARG A 116 3.32 -1.03 -11.06
CA ARG A 116 2.51 0.09 -10.60
C ARG A 116 3.32 1.33 -10.23
N LEU A 117 2.91 2.49 -10.76
CA LEU A 117 3.69 3.74 -10.66
C LEU A 117 3.75 4.32 -9.26
N ASP A 118 2.61 4.42 -8.58
CA ASP A 118 2.46 5.08 -7.27
C ASP A 118 3.02 4.27 -6.10
N THR A 119 3.50 3.05 -6.36
CA THR A 119 4.05 2.13 -5.35
C THR A 119 5.46 1.68 -5.74
N ASP A 120 5.61 0.90 -6.80
CA ASP A 120 6.91 0.33 -7.19
C ASP A 120 7.87 1.37 -7.73
N ILE A 121 7.43 2.07 -8.79
CA ILE A 121 8.27 3.06 -9.47
C ILE A 121 8.58 4.20 -8.51
N LEU A 122 7.57 4.67 -7.76
CA LEU A 122 7.80 5.71 -6.76
C LEU A 122 8.75 5.27 -5.64
N LEU A 123 8.70 4.02 -5.17
CA LEU A 123 9.69 3.50 -4.22
C LEU A 123 11.09 3.55 -4.84
N GLY A 124 11.22 3.00 -6.06
CA GLY A 124 12.48 2.93 -6.79
C GLY A 124 13.13 4.30 -6.96
N THR A 125 12.39 5.23 -7.56
CA THR A 125 12.81 6.63 -7.75
C THR A 125 13.17 7.30 -6.43
N SER A 126 12.37 7.11 -5.39
CA SER A 126 12.61 7.77 -4.08
C SER A 126 13.82 7.22 -3.33
N CYS A 127 14.26 6.01 -3.67
CA CYS A 127 15.41 5.37 -3.06
C CYS A 127 16.67 5.41 -3.92
N GLY A 128 16.61 6.04 -5.11
CA GLY A 128 17.75 6.11 -6.03
C GLY A 128 18.07 4.79 -6.72
N LEU A 129 17.07 3.93 -6.87
CA LEU A 129 17.13 2.69 -7.64
C LEU A 129 16.80 3.01 -9.11
N THR A 130 17.37 2.26 -10.05
CA THR A 130 16.83 2.24 -11.42
C THR A 130 15.44 1.61 -11.40
N THR A 131 14.52 2.13 -12.19
CA THR A 131 13.13 1.69 -12.22
C THR A 131 12.77 1.03 -13.55
N LEU A 132 12.09 -0.11 -13.48
CA LEU A 132 11.61 -0.84 -14.64
C LEU A 132 10.15 -1.26 -14.45
N LEU A 133 9.29 -0.73 -15.31
CA LEU A 133 7.87 -1.06 -15.32
C LEU A 133 7.61 -2.31 -16.17
N THR A 134 6.87 -3.28 -15.63
CA THR A 134 6.28 -4.38 -16.43
C THR A 134 4.82 -4.08 -16.73
N LEU A 135 4.39 -4.29 -17.97
CA LEU A 135 3.01 -4.00 -18.43
C LEU A 135 2.03 -5.16 -18.22
N THR A 136 2.47 -6.21 -17.52
CA THR A 136 1.64 -7.39 -17.18
C THR A 136 0.62 -7.16 -16.07
N GLY A 137 0.63 -5.99 -15.43
CA GLY A 137 -0.14 -5.72 -14.19
C GLY A 137 -1.05 -4.50 -14.27
N VAL A 138 -0.97 -3.62 -13.26
CA VAL A 138 -1.97 -2.57 -13.01
C VAL A 138 -1.85 -1.37 -13.95
N THR A 139 -0.63 -0.88 -14.18
CA THR A 139 -0.42 0.37 -14.93
C THR A 139 -0.48 0.14 -16.43
N ALA A 140 -1.21 1.00 -17.13
CA ALA A 140 -1.22 1.07 -18.58
C ALA A 140 -0.22 2.11 -19.09
N LEU A 141 0.28 1.91 -20.31
CA LEU A 141 1.31 2.75 -20.91
C LEU A 141 0.89 4.22 -21.02
N ASP A 142 -0.36 4.48 -21.42
CA ASP A 142 -0.91 5.84 -21.53
C ASP A 142 -0.84 6.63 -20.21
N GLU A 143 -0.95 5.94 -19.06
CA GLU A 143 -0.83 6.57 -17.74
C GLU A 143 0.58 7.15 -17.54
N VAL A 144 1.61 6.38 -17.90
CA VAL A 144 3.01 6.84 -17.83
C VAL A 144 3.21 8.07 -18.72
N TRP A 145 2.58 8.13 -19.89
CA TRP A 145 2.79 9.20 -20.87
C TRP A 145 2.11 10.47 -20.34
N GLY A 146 0.93 10.32 -19.74
CA GLY A 146 0.25 11.38 -19.01
C GLY A 146 1.05 11.94 -17.84
N HIS A 147 1.83 11.11 -17.14
CA HIS A 147 2.75 11.57 -16.09
C HIS A 147 3.96 12.31 -16.65
N ARG A 148 4.59 11.78 -17.71
CA ARG A 148 5.76 12.39 -18.37
C ARG A 148 5.44 13.77 -18.96
N ASP A 149 4.32 13.86 -19.66
CA ASP A 149 3.93 15.08 -20.39
C ASP A 149 3.24 16.10 -19.45
N SER A 150 3.07 15.76 -18.17
CA SER A 150 2.51 16.65 -17.17
C SER A 150 3.44 17.82 -16.85
N GLY A 151 2.87 19.03 -16.70
CA GLY A 151 3.59 20.19 -16.16
C GLY A 151 3.83 20.14 -14.64
N CYS A 152 3.43 19.07 -13.94
CA CYS A 152 3.61 18.92 -12.50
C CYS A 152 4.90 18.12 -12.18
N PRO A 153 5.94 18.74 -11.58
CA PRO A 153 7.22 18.05 -11.33
C PRO A 153 7.10 16.81 -10.44
N ALA A 154 6.13 16.79 -9.51
CA ALA A 154 5.89 15.63 -8.67
C ALA A 154 5.46 14.39 -9.46
N ARG A 155 4.79 14.57 -10.60
CA ARG A 155 4.34 13.47 -11.46
C ARG A 155 5.48 12.86 -12.27
N HIS A 156 6.57 13.58 -12.51
CA HIS A 156 7.75 13.02 -13.18
C HIS A 156 8.44 11.94 -12.36
N ARG A 157 8.27 11.95 -11.03
CA ARG A 157 8.78 10.89 -10.14
C ARG A 157 8.05 9.55 -10.31
N LEU A 158 6.91 9.54 -10.99
CA LEU A 158 6.10 8.36 -11.30
C LEU A 158 6.45 7.79 -12.68
N VAL A 159 7.35 8.42 -13.43
CA VAL A 159 7.79 7.93 -14.74
C VAL A 159 8.95 6.96 -14.52
N PRO A 160 8.85 5.71 -15.01
CA PRO A 160 9.94 4.74 -14.88
C PRO A 160 11.08 5.06 -15.85
N ASP A 161 12.30 4.62 -15.52
CA ASP A 161 13.46 4.74 -16.41
C ASP A 161 13.30 3.86 -17.66
N TYR A 162 12.74 2.67 -17.47
CA TYR A 162 12.49 1.68 -18.51
C TYR A 162 11.12 1.03 -18.36
N TYR A 163 10.63 0.42 -19.44
CA TYR A 163 9.48 -0.48 -19.39
C TYR A 163 9.68 -1.69 -20.29
N VAL A 164 9.00 -2.78 -19.99
CA VAL A 164 8.95 -4.03 -20.76
C VAL A 164 7.51 -4.53 -20.86
N GLU A 165 7.18 -5.28 -21.91
CA GLU A 165 5.85 -5.90 -22.02
C GLU A 165 5.67 -6.95 -20.91
N SER A 166 6.73 -7.73 -20.66
CA SER A 166 6.79 -8.72 -19.59
C SER A 166 8.22 -8.83 -19.04
N ILE A 167 8.35 -9.27 -17.79
CA ILE A 167 9.66 -9.60 -17.20
C ILE A 167 10.41 -10.69 -17.98
N ALA A 168 9.70 -11.49 -18.80
CA ALA A 168 10.32 -12.45 -19.72
C ALA A 168 11.22 -11.78 -20.77
N ASP A 169 10.98 -10.52 -21.10
CA ASP A 169 11.77 -9.75 -22.06
C ASP A 169 13.20 -9.46 -21.56
N LEU A 170 13.46 -9.70 -20.26
CA LEU A 170 14.80 -9.60 -19.68
C LEU A 170 15.67 -10.83 -19.97
N LEU A 171 15.07 -11.98 -20.28
CA LEU A 171 15.79 -13.24 -20.45
C LEU A 171 16.90 -13.18 -21.52
N PRO A 172 16.68 -12.60 -22.72
CA PRO A 172 17.73 -12.51 -23.74
C PRO A 172 18.95 -11.70 -23.28
N ALA A 173 18.76 -10.75 -22.36
CA ALA A 173 19.84 -9.91 -21.84
C ALA A 173 20.61 -10.54 -20.68
N LEU A 174 20.01 -11.52 -19.98
CA LEU A 174 20.62 -12.19 -18.84
C LEU A 174 21.53 -13.36 -19.25
N GLY A 175 21.44 -13.81 -20.49
CA GLY A 175 22.27 -14.89 -21.04
C GLY A 175 21.92 -16.25 -20.45
N GLU A 176 21.31 -17.11 -21.28
CA GLU A 176 21.56 -18.55 -21.21
C GLU A 176 22.68 -18.92 -22.20
#